data_AF-A0AAD3S6C5-F1
#
_entry.id   AF-A0AAD3S6C5-F1
#
_cell.length_a   1.000
_cell.length_b   1.000
_cell.length_c   1.000
_cell.angle_alpha   90.00
_cell.angle_beta   90.00
_cell.angle_gamma   90.00
#
_symmetry.space_group_name_H-M   'P 1'
#
loop_
_entity.id
_entity.type
_entity.pdbx_description
1 polymer ?
#
loop_
_entity_poly.entity_id
_entity_poly.type
_entity_poly.pdbx_seq_one_letter_code
_entity_poly.pdbx_strand_id
1 'polypeptide(L)'
;MGDHWSDTSDKTDFSEAFKILAKNYLSLDSHHLFPIIEELLGQVKITPADVAEHLMPEAPSGDATLCLTNLIEALGVAKLQEAAVKEAAEEDNKEEEPSGEEDQAATAAVVKG
;
A
#
# COMPACT_ATOMS: atom_id res chain seq x y z
N MET A 1 7.58 -5.30 15.50
CA MET A 1 6.43 -6.13 15.08
C MET A 1 6.32 -5.96 13.58
N GLY A 2 6.69 -6.99 12.82
CA GLY A 2 6.60 -6.96 11.36
C GLY A 2 5.27 -7.53 10.95
N ASP A 3 4.30 -6.68 10.62
CA ASP A 3 2.99 -7.13 10.15
C ASP A 3 3.12 -7.64 8.71
N HIS A 4 3.31 -8.96 8.67
CA HIS A 4 3.44 -9.81 7.50
C HIS A 4 2.04 -10.12 6.97
N TRP A 5 1.54 -9.29 6.06
CA TRP A 5 0.28 -9.53 5.36
C TRP A 5 0.51 -10.09 3.93
N SER A 6 1.65 -10.75 3.70
CA SER A 6 2.00 -11.26 2.37
C SER A 6 1.26 -12.53 1.96
N ASP A 7 0.42 -13.12 2.81
CA ASP A 7 -0.34 -14.33 2.47
C ASP A 7 -1.68 -13.98 1.81
N THR A 8 -1.93 -14.56 0.64
CA THR A 8 -3.15 -14.34 -0.15
C THR A 8 -4.44 -14.81 0.55
N SER A 9 -4.33 -15.63 1.61
CA SER A 9 -5.50 -16.10 2.37
C SER A 9 -6.15 -14.99 3.21
N ASP A 10 -5.37 -14.00 3.66
CA ASP A 10 -5.84 -12.90 4.53
C ASP A 10 -6.64 -11.83 3.75
N LYS A 11 -6.44 -11.74 2.42
CA LYS A 11 -7.15 -10.77 1.54
C LYS A 11 -8.66 -11.05 1.45
N THR A 12 -9.05 -12.32 1.45
CA THR A 12 -10.46 -12.70 1.31
C THR A 12 -11.23 -12.42 2.60
N ASP A 13 -10.62 -12.69 3.75
CA ASP A 13 -11.22 -12.44 5.07
C ASP A 13 -11.49 -10.94 5.28
N PHE A 14 -10.60 -10.08 4.80
CA PHE A 14 -10.77 -8.63 4.93
C PHE A 14 -11.88 -8.05 4.03
N SER A 15 -12.04 -8.55 2.80
CA SER A 15 -13.17 -8.17 1.92
C SER A 15 -14.51 -8.60 2.51
N GLU A 16 -14.58 -9.80 3.10
CA GLU A 16 -15.81 -10.26 3.77
C GLU A 16 -16.11 -9.44 5.03
N ALA A 17 -15.10 -9.11 5.83
CA ALA A 17 -15.25 -8.22 6.97
C ALA A 17 -15.79 -6.85 6.57
N PHE A 18 -15.26 -6.25 5.49
CA PHE A 18 -15.79 -5.01 4.93
C PHE A 18 -17.28 -5.10 4.58
N LYS A 19 -17.72 -6.17 3.90
CA LYS A 19 -19.13 -6.37 3.55
C LYS A 19 -20.03 -6.44 4.79
N ILE A 20 -19.56 -7.09 5.85
CA ILE A 20 -20.27 -7.15 7.14
C ILE A 20 -20.40 -5.75 7.74
N LEU A 21 -19.33 -4.94 7.73
CA LEU A 21 -19.37 -3.56 8.22
C LEU A 21 -20.33 -2.70 7.36
N ALA A 22 -20.26 -2.79 6.04
CA ALA A 22 -21.16 -2.05 5.14
C ALA A 22 -22.63 -2.41 5.37
N LYS A 23 -22.93 -3.70 5.63
CA LYS A 23 -24.26 -4.14 6.03
C LYS A 23 -24.67 -3.56 7.38
N ASN A 24 -23.78 -3.55 8.37
CA ASN A 24 -24.09 -3.10 9.73
C ASN A 24 -24.30 -1.59 9.83
N TYR A 25 -23.49 -0.80 9.14
CA TYR A 25 -23.53 0.67 9.25
C TYR A 25 -24.41 1.32 8.19
N LEU A 26 -24.46 0.76 6.98
CA LEU A 26 -25.14 1.37 5.84
C LEU A 26 -26.35 0.57 5.35
N SER A 27 -26.63 -0.60 5.95
CA SER A 27 -27.70 -1.51 5.50
C SER A 27 -27.57 -1.93 4.03
N LEU A 28 -26.33 -2.05 3.55
CA LEU A 28 -26.03 -2.45 2.16
C LEU A 28 -25.50 -3.88 2.09
N ASP A 29 -26.19 -4.75 1.35
CA ASP A 29 -25.67 -6.07 0.97
C ASP A 29 -24.77 -6.01 -0.28
N SER A 30 -24.94 -4.98 -1.12
CA SER A 30 -24.13 -4.77 -2.33
C SER A 30 -24.13 -3.30 -2.76
N HIS A 31 -23.07 -2.87 -3.43
CA HIS A 31 -22.98 -1.55 -4.04
C HIS A 31 -22.01 -1.58 -5.23
N HIS A 32 -22.23 -0.74 -6.23
CA HIS A 32 -21.36 -0.67 -7.42
C HIS A 32 -19.92 -0.22 -7.10
N LEU A 33 -19.71 0.40 -5.93
CA LEU A 33 -18.40 0.82 -5.43
C LEU A 33 -17.64 -0.27 -4.66
N PHE A 34 -18.31 -1.36 -4.25
CA PHE A 34 -17.66 -2.43 -3.48
C PHE A 34 -16.43 -3.02 -4.19
N PRO A 35 -16.47 -3.33 -5.51
CA PRO A 35 -15.29 -3.87 -6.18
C PRO A 35 -14.07 -2.93 -6.12
N ILE A 36 -14.30 -1.61 -6.19
CA ILE A 36 -13.24 -0.60 -6.11
C ILE A 36 -12.64 -0.57 -4.69
N ILE A 37 -13.51 -0.61 -3.67
CA ILE A 37 -13.08 -0.62 -2.27
C ILE A 37 -12.29 -1.90 -1.97
N GLU A 38 -12.79 -3.07 -2.38
CA GLU A 38 -12.12 -4.36 -2.18
C GLU A 38 -10.73 -4.39 -2.84
N GLU A 39 -10.60 -3.85 -4.05
CA GLU A 39 -9.32 -3.73 -4.74
C GLU A 39 -8.35 -2.85 -3.93
N LEU A 40 -8.81 -1.69 -3.47
CA LEU A 40 -7.98 -0.74 -2.73
C LEU A 40 -7.59 -1.25 -1.35
N LEU A 41 -8.51 -1.88 -0.61
CA LEU A 41 -8.23 -2.56 0.66
C LEU A 41 -7.18 -3.66 0.47
N GLY A 42 -7.10 -4.25 -0.72
CA GLY A 42 -6.09 -5.21 -1.12
C GLY A 42 -4.68 -4.63 -1.32
N GLN A 43 -4.53 -3.30 -1.34
CA GLN A 43 -3.30 -2.58 -1.72
C GLN A 43 -2.71 -1.73 -0.59
N VAL A 44 -3.45 -1.51 0.50
CA VAL A 44 -3.04 -0.61 1.58
C VAL A 44 -3.15 -1.28 2.94
N LYS A 45 -2.27 -0.90 3.87
CA LYS A 45 -2.41 -1.29 5.28
C LYS A 45 -3.38 -0.36 5.99
N ILE A 46 -4.62 -0.83 6.21
CA ILE A 46 -5.65 -0.12 6.97
C ILE A 46 -6.31 -1.08 7.96
N THR A 47 -6.70 -0.58 9.14
CA THR A 47 -7.33 -1.44 10.15
C THR A 47 -8.84 -1.56 9.93
N PRO A 48 -9.49 -2.65 10.39
CA PRO A 48 -10.95 -2.75 10.37
C PRO A 48 -11.65 -1.59 11.08
N ALA A 49 -11.02 -0.99 12.10
CA ALA A 49 -11.59 0.14 12.84
C ALA A 49 -11.59 1.41 11.99
N ASP A 50 -10.49 1.70 11.27
CA ASP A 50 -10.42 2.84 10.35
C ASP A 50 -11.46 2.69 9.23
N VAL A 51 -11.62 1.48 8.69
CA VAL A 51 -12.66 1.19 7.69
C VAL A 51 -14.06 1.46 8.27
N ALA A 52 -14.32 1.02 9.50
CA ALA A 52 -15.61 1.25 10.16
C ALA A 52 -15.87 2.74 10.38
N GLU A 53 -14.86 3.54 10.77
CA GLU A 53 -14.98 4.99 10.95
C GLU A 53 -15.51 5.68 9.69
N HIS A 54 -14.97 5.34 8.52
CA HIS A 54 -15.44 5.89 7.24
C HIS A 54 -16.83 5.40 6.81
N LEU A 55 -17.29 4.26 7.35
CA LEU A 55 -18.61 3.71 7.08
C LEU A 55 -19.69 4.23 8.03
N MET A 56 -19.32 4.88 9.14
CA MET A 56 -20.29 5.47 10.07
C MET A 56 -20.89 6.74 9.46
N PRO A 57 -22.22 6.82 9.31
CA PRO A 57 -22.87 8.06 8.87
C PRO A 57 -22.79 9.13 9.96
N GLU A 58 -22.41 10.34 9.58
CA GLU A 58 -22.42 11.53 10.46
C GLU A 58 -23.82 11.90 10.98
N ALA A 59 -24.87 11.44 10.29
CA ALA A 59 -26.25 11.69 10.67
C ALA A 59 -27.14 10.45 10.41
N PRO A 60 -28.27 10.29 11.11
CA PRO A 60 -29.19 9.15 10.91
C PRO A 60 -29.76 9.03 9.49
N SER A 61 -29.76 10.12 8.71
CA SER A 61 -30.16 10.15 7.30
C SER A 61 -28.97 10.27 6.35
N GLY A 62 -27.78 9.88 6.79
CA GLY A 62 -26.55 9.98 6.00
C GLY A 62 -26.59 9.09 4.75
N ASP A 63 -25.98 9.58 3.68
CA ASP A 63 -25.93 8.88 2.39
C ASP A 63 -24.84 7.81 2.41
N ALA A 64 -25.25 6.55 2.20
CA ALA A 64 -24.33 5.43 2.11
C ALA A 64 -23.31 5.60 0.96
N THR A 65 -23.71 6.25 -0.14
CA THR A 65 -22.81 6.56 -1.26
C THR A 65 -21.71 7.52 -0.82
N LEU A 66 -22.04 8.49 0.03
CA LEU A 66 -21.08 9.45 0.58
C LEU A 66 -20.07 8.75 1.50
N CYS A 67 -20.54 7.89 2.43
CA CYS A 67 -19.66 7.10 3.28
C CYS A 67 -18.68 6.23 2.47
N LEU A 68 -19.18 5.54 1.44
CA LEU A 68 -18.35 4.71 0.57
C LEU A 68 -17.34 5.53 -0.25
N THR A 69 -17.73 6.73 -0.71
CA THR A 69 -16.85 7.63 -1.46
C THR A 69 -15.74 8.16 -0.55
N ASN A 70 -16.07 8.55 0.68
CA ASN A 70 -15.09 8.99 1.68
C ASN A 70 -14.06 7.89 1.99
N LEU A 71 -14.53 6.63 2.11
CA LEU A 71 -13.63 5.49 2.29
C LEU A 71 -12.69 5.32 1.08
N ILE A 72 -13.18 5.45 -0.16
CA ILE A 72 -12.33 5.37 -1.36
C ILE A 72 -11.25 6.46 -1.35
N GLU A 73 -11.60 7.68 -0.99
CA GLU A 73 -10.64 8.79 -0.90
C GLU A 73 -9.55 8.50 0.16
N ALA A 74 -9.94 8.04 1.35
CA ALA A 74 -9.01 7.68 2.41
C ALA A 74 -8.04 6.56 1.97
N LEU A 75 -8.56 5.51 1.32
CA LEU A 75 -7.74 4.42 0.78
C LEU A 75 -6.81 4.90 -0.33
N GLY A 76 -7.25 5.82 -1.18
CA GLY A 76 -6.42 6.44 -2.22
C GLY A 76 -5.24 7.21 -1.63
N VAL A 77 -5.48 7.97 -0.57
CA VAL A 77 -4.42 8.70 0.16
C VAL A 77 -3.45 7.72 0.82
N ALA A 78 -3.95 6.69 1.51
CA ALA A 78 -3.12 5.67 2.15
C ALA A 78 -2.21 4.96 1.13
N LYS A 79 -2.73 4.65 -0.06
CA LYS A 79 -1.96 4.04 -1.15
C LYS A 79 -0.80 4.91 -1.62
N LEU A 80 -1.04 6.22 -1.81
CA LEU A 80 0.01 7.16 -2.21
C LEU A 80 1.09 7.30 -1.14
N GLN A 81 0.71 7.33 0.14
CA GLN A 81 1.65 7.38 1.26
C GLN A 81 2.50 6.11 1.34
N GLU A 82 1.91 4.93 1.16
CA GLU A 82 2.64 3.66 1.20
C GLU A 82 3.63 3.55 0.02
N ALA A 83 3.28 4.07 -1.16
CA ALA A 83 4.19 4.14 -2.31
C ALA A 83 5.38 5.07 -2.04
N ALA A 84 5.13 6.29 -1.53
CA ALA A 84 6.19 7.25 -1.24
C ALA A 84 7.18 6.76 -0.16
N VAL A 85 6.71 6.02 0.86
CA VAL A 85 7.58 5.44 1.89
C VAL A 85 8.45 4.31 1.33
N LYS A 86 7.93 3.51 0.39
CA LYS A 86 8.71 2.46 -0.28
C LYS A 86 9.80 3.05 -1.17
N GLU A 87 9.49 4.09 -1.95
CA GLU A 87 10.47 4.77 -2.81
C GLU A 87 11.59 5.43 -2.00
N ALA A 88 11.28 6.07 -0.86
CA ALA A 88 12.29 6.66 0.01
C ALA A 88 13.18 5.63 0.72
N ALA A 89 12.69 4.41 0.94
CA ALA A 89 13.47 3.33 1.56
C ALA A 89 14.41 2.61 0.57
N GLU A 90 14.17 2.73 -0.75
CA GLU A 90 15.03 2.14 -1.78
C GLU A 90 16.23 3.04 -2.17
N GLU A 91 16.20 4.34 -1.84
CA GLU A 91 17.32 5.25 -2.11
C GLU A 91 18.50 5.12 -1.12
N ASP A 92 18.29 4.51 0.06
CA ASP A 92 19.31 4.35 1.13
C ASP A 92 20.19 3.10 0.96
N ASN A 93 19.97 2.27 -0.07
CA ASN A 93 20.75 1.04 -0.30
C ASN A 93 21.64 1.11 -1.56
N LYS A 94 22.39 2.21 -1.71
CA LYS A 94 23.38 2.35 -2.79
C LYS A 94 24.72 2.91 -2.32
N GLU A 95 25.27 2.41 -1.22
CA GLU A 95 26.70 2.55 -0.93
C GLU A 95 27.26 1.27 -0.28
N GLU A 96 27.86 0.40 -1.11
CA GLU A 96 29.15 -0.25 -0.82
C GLU A 96 29.70 -0.95 -2.09
N GLU A 97 30.50 -0.21 -2.86
CA GLU A 97 31.59 -0.79 -3.64
C GLU A 97 32.85 -0.03 -3.18
N PRO A 98 33.74 -0.61 -2.36
CA PRO A 98 34.95 0.07 -1.95
C PRO A 98 35.93 0.13 -3.12
N SER A 99 36.18 1.35 -3.61
CA SER A 99 37.35 1.67 -4.40
C SER A 99 38.59 1.56 -3.50
N GLY A 100 39.56 0.75 -3.94
CA GLY A 100 40.90 0.65 -3.37
C GLY A 100 41.92 0.63 -4.50
N GLU A 101 42.69 1.71 -4.57
CA GLU A 101 43.55 2.17 -5.67
C GLU A 101 45.03 1.75 -5.47
N GLU A 102 45.72 1.48 -6.61
CA GLU A 102 47.17 1.62 -6.93
C GLU A 102 48.24 0.81 -6.11
N ASP A 103 49.41 0.38 -6.62
CA ASP A 103 50.35 1.00 -7.57
C ASP A 103 51.48 0.00 -8.02
N GLN A 104 52.20 0.38 -9.10
CA GLN A 104 53.61 0.12 -9.50
C GLN A 104 53.96 -0.85 -10.65
N ALA A 105 53.98 -0.24 -11.85
CA ALA A 105 55.15 0.04 -12.69
C ALA A 105 56.21 -1.04 -12.99
N ALA A 106 56.39 -1.36 -14.28
CA ALA A 106 57.70 -1.50 -14.93
C ALA A 106 57.59 -1.34 -16.46
N THR A 107 58.70 -1.01 -17.09
CA THR A 107 58.87 -0.22 -18.32
C THR A 107 59.14 -1.04 -19.61
N ALA A 108 59.01 -0.33 -20.74
CA ALA A 108 59.83 -0.38 -21.97
C ALA A 108 59.48 -1.30 -23.18
N ALA A 109 59.31 -0.62 -24.34
CA ALA A 109 59.70 -0.90 -25.75
C ALA A 109 59.72 -2.36 -26.30
N VAL A 110 59.29 -2.68 -27.53
CA VAL A 110 59.65 -2.08 -28.82
C VAL A 110 58.78 -2.66 -29.97
N VAL A 111 58.73 -1.94 -31.08
CA VAL A 111 58.09 -2.27 -32.37
C VAL A 111 58.84 -3.39 -33.13
N LYS A 112 58.12 -4.33 -33.76
CA LYS A 112 58.31 -4.82 -35.16
C LYS A 112 57.53 -6.11 -35.46
N GLY A 113 56.95 -6.15 -36.66
CA GLY A 113 56.36 -7.31 -37.32
C GLY A 113 55.61 -6.87 -38.55
#